data_AF-A0A959L4S7-F1
#
_entry.id   AF-A0A959L4S7-F1
#
_cell.length_a   1.000
_cell.length_b   1.000
_cell.length_c   1.000
_cell.angle_alpha   90.00
_cell.angle_beta   90.00
_cell.angle_gamma   90.00
#
_symmetry.space_group_name_H-M   'P 1'
#
loop_
_entity.id
_entity.type
_entity.pdbx_description
1 polymer ?
#
loop_
_entity_poly.entity_id
_entity_poly.type
_entity_poly.pdbx_seq_one_letter_code
_entity_poly.pdbx_strand_id
1 'polypeptide(L)'
;LLDVGIAKQFSKKLLDFMADERPYLNPDLSLKLLADMVEIHPNQLSWLLNEQIGKNFNEFINQYRVEHFKALATSPDHTHISLIGLAYESGFNSKTVFNTFFKKQIGCTPSEFVKSNRK
;
A
#
# COMPACT_ATOMS: atom_id res chain seq x y z
N LEU A 1 6.69 -3.94 -25.56
CA LEU A 1 7.38 -3.78 -24.25
C LEU A 1 7.79 -2.32 -24.13
N LEU A 2 7.68 -1.72 -22.94
CA LEU A 2 8.15 -0.35 -22.73
C LEU A 2 9.68 -0.33 -22.84
N ASP A 3 10.26 0.67 -23.49
CA ASP A 3 11.71 0.88 -23.39
C ASP A 3 12.09 1.32 -21.97
N VAL A 4 13.37 1.16 -21.65
CA VAL A 4 13.91 1.42 -20.30
C VAL A 4 13.70 2.88 -19.86
N GLY A 5 13.76 3.83 -20.80
CA GLY A 5 13.54 5.25 -20.52
C GLY A 5 12.09 5.53 -20.12
N ILE A 6 11.14 5.05 -20.92
CA ILE A 6 9.71 5.19 -20.64
C ILE A 6 9.31 4.45 -19.37
N ALA A 7 9.82 3.23 -19.15
CA ALA A 7 9.56 2.47 -17.92
C ALA A 7 10.02 3.25 -16.67
N LYS A 8 11.20 3.88 -16.71
CA LYS A 8 11.69 4.70 -15.61
C LYS A 8 10.81 5.94 -15.36
N GLN A 9 10.33 6.59 -16.44
CA GLN A 9 9.43 7.73 -16.33
C GLN A 9 8.09 7.35 -15.68
N PHE A 10 7.48 6.25 -16.12
CA PHE A 10 6.22 5.79 -15.53
C PHE A 10 6.39 5.30 -14.09
N SER A 11 7.49 4.63 -13.75
CA SER A 11 7.80 4.28 -12.37
C SER A 11 7.88 5.53 -11.49
N LYS A 12 8.55 6.60 -11.96
CA LYS A 12 8.60 7.86 -11.22
C LYS A 12 7.21 8.47 -11.06
N LYS A 13 6.43 8.59 -12.16
CA LYS A 13 5.05 9.13 -12.13
C LYS A 13 4.18 8.36 -11.12
N LEU A 14 4.25 7.03 -11.14
CA LEU A 14 3.51 6.18 -10.22
C LEU A 14 3.93 6.43 -8.76
N LEU A 15 5.22 6.45 -8.46
CA LEU A 15 5.70 6.62 -7.09
C LEU A 15 5.38 8.01 -6.52
N ASP A 16 5.52 9.06 -7.34
CA ASP A 16 5.14 10.43 -6.97
C ASP A 16 3.63 10.48 -6.66
N PHE A 17 2.79 9.95 -7.57
CA PHE A 17 1.33 9.89 -7.38
C PHE A 17 0.94 9.13 -6.11
N MET A 18 1.62 8.02 -5.80
CA MET A 18 1.39 7.28 -4.57
C MET A 18 1.73 8.09 -3.32
N ALA A 19 2.77 8.92 -3.36
CA ALA A 19 3.17 9.75 -2.23
C ALA A 19 2.22 10.93 -2.01
N ASP A 20 1.84 11.60 -3.10
CA ASP A 20 1.07 12.85 -3.06
C ASP A 20 -0.42 12.60 -2.85
N GLU A 21 -1.03 11.75 -3.69
CA GLU A 21 -2.49 11.54 -3.72
C GLU A 21 -2.95 10.39 -2.81
N ARG A 22 -2.01 9.55 -2.37
CA ARG A 22 -2.27 8.41 -1.46
C ARG A 22 -3.48 7.55 -1.87
N PRO A 23 -3.60 7.12 -3.15
CA PRO A 23 -4.75 6.37 -3.63
C PRO A 23 -4.93 5.02 -2.92
N TYR A 24 -3.87 4.50 -2.28
CA TYR A 24 -3.91 3.26 -1.50
C TYR A 24 -4.87 3.33 -0.30
N LEU A 25 -5.25 4.51 0.16
CA LEU A 25 -6.26 4.70 1.21
C LEU A 25 -7.68 4.37 0.72
N ASN A 26 -7.92 4.36 -0.60
CA ASN A 26 -9.18 3.91 -1.15
C ASN A 26 -9.29 2.37 -1.08
N PRO A 27 -10.27 1.81 -0.34
CA PRO A 27 -10.44 0.35 -0.24
C PRO A 27 -10.84 -0.30 -1.56
N ASP A 28 -11.47 0.45 -2.47
CA ASP A 28 -11.93 -0.02 -3.77
C ASP A 28 -10.88 0.15 -4.88
N LEU A 29 -9.66 0.60 -4.53
CA LEU A 29 -8.58 0.77 -5.50
C LEU A 29 -8.27 -0.55 -6.20
N SER A 30 -8.41 -0.54 -7.52
CA SER A 30 -8.05 -1.65 -8.40
C SER A 30 -6.90 -1.26 -9.33
N LEU A 31 -6.24 -2.26 -9.93
CA LEU A 31 -5.20 -2.03 -10.93
C LEU A 31 -5.69 -1.13 -12.07
N LYS A 32 -6.95 -1.34 -12.51
CA LYS A 32 -7.56 -0.54 -13.56
C LYS A 32 -7.71 0.92 -13.13
N LEU A 33 -8.29 1.17 -11.95
CA LEU A 33 -8.46 2.53 -11.43
C LEU A 33 -7.12 3.25 -11.27
N LEU A 34 -6.10 2.57 -10.74
CA LEU A 34 -4.77 3.17 -10.60
C LEU A 34 -4.14 3.48 -11.97
N ALA A 35 -4.29 2.58 -12.94
CA ALA A 35 -3.79 2.78 -14.30
C ALA A 35 -4.47 3.98 -14.98
N ASP A 36 -5.78 4.12 -14.80
CA ASP A 36 -6.56 5.26 -15.30
C ASP A 36 -6.07 6.57 -14.65
N MET A 37 -5.82 6.58 -13.33
CA MET A 37 -5.32 7.74 -12.59
C MET A 37 -3.92 8.20 -13.02
N VAL A 38 -3.01 7.26 -13.32
CA VAL A 38 -1.66 7.57 -13.81
C VAL A 38 -1.57 7.61 -15.34
N GLU A 39 -2.71 7.54 -16.03
CA GLU A 39 -2.87 7.64 -17.48
C GLU A 39 -2.00 6.65 -18.27
N ILE A 40 -1.98 5.38 -17.83
CA ILE A 40 -1.31 4.29 -18.56
C ILE A 40 -2.26 3.10 -18.72
N HIS A 41 -1.98 2.22 -19.68
CA HIS A 41 -2.82 1.05 -19.87
C HIS A 41 -2.68 0.06 -18.69
N PRO A 42 -3.74 -0.60 -18.19
CA PRO A 42 -3.65 -1.54 -17.06
C PRO A 42 -2.60 -2.65 -17.24
N ASN A 43 -2.47 -3.19 -18.45
CA ASN A 43 -1.43 -4.18 -18.77
C ASN A 43 0.00 -3.60 -18.64
N GLN A 44 0.20 -2.33 -18.99
CA GLN A 44 1.49 -1.66 -18.82
C GLN A 44 1.78 -1.43 -17.35
N LEU A 45 0.79 -1.01 -16.55
CA LEU A 45 0.95 -0.89 -15.10
C LEU A 45 1.28 -2.24 -14.46
N SER A 46 0.57 -3.31 -14.83
CA SER A 46 0.86 -4.66 -14.35
C SER A 46 2.30 -5.08 -14.68
N TRP A 47 2.71 -4.87 -15.93
CA TRP A 47 4.08 -5.17 -16.35
C TRP A 47 5.11 -4.32 -15.59
N LEU A 48 4.85 -3.03 -15.41
CA LEU A 48 5.72 -2.11 -14.68
C LEU A 48 5.91 -2.56 -13.22
N LEU A 49 4.81 -2.91 -12.54
CA LEU A 49 4.83 -3.38 -11.17
C LEU A 49 5.64 -4.68 -11.02
N ASN A 50 5.40 -5.66 -11.90
CA ASN A 50 6.09 -6.95 -11.83
C ASN A 50 7.57 -6.83 -12.23
N GLU A 51 7.88 -6.18 -13.35
CA GLU A 51 9.24 -6.20 -13.92
C GLU A 51 10.15 -5.10 -13.36
N GLN A 52 9.63 -3.91 -13.05
CA GLN A 52 10.46 -2.80 -12.53
C GLN A 52 10.46 -2.73 -11.01
N ILE A 53 9.32 -3.02 -10.38
CA ILE A 53 9.17 -2.90 -8.91
C ILE A 53 9.30 -4.27 -8.22
N GLY A 54 9.12 -5.37 -8.95
CA GLY A 54 9.23 -6.72 -8.40
C GLY A 54 8.05 -7.13 -7.51
N LYS A 55 6.87 -6.52 -7.71
CA LYS A 55 5.66 -6.78 -6.90
C LYS A 55 4.44 -6.89 -7.78
N ASN A 56 3.51 -7.78 -7.42
CA ASN A 56 2.17 -7.69 -7.99
C ASN A 56 1.40 -6.48 -7.40
N PHE A 57 0.27 -6.12 -8.01
CA PHE A 57 -0.57 -4.99 -7.56
C PHE A 57 -0.95 -5.06 -6.08
N ASN A 58 -1.40 -6.23 -5.60
CA ASN A 58 -1.82 -6.37 -4.20
C ASN A 58 -0.65 -6.19 -3.23
N GLU A 59 0.53 -6.72 -3.56
CA GLU A 59 1.74 -6.54 -2.76
C GLU A 59 2.19 -5.09 -2.74
N PHE A 60 2.16 -4.42 -3.90
CA PHE A 60 2.48 -3.02 -4.02
C PHE A 60 1.58 -2.15 -3.15
N ILE A 61 0.25 -2.25 -3.31
CA ILE A 61 -0.70 -1.45 -2.55
C ILE A 61 -0.67 -1.77 -1.06
N ASN A 62 -0.71 -3.05 -0.68
CA ASN A 62 -0.77 -3.41 0.72
C ASN A 62 0.49 -3.01 1.49
N GLN A 63 1.65 -2.89 0.82
CA GLN A 63 2.83 -2.33 1.47
C GLN A 63 2.61 -0.87 1.90
N TYR A 64 2.05 -0.02 1.03
CA TYR A 64 1.71 1.36 1.42
C TYR A 64 0.70 1.39 2.55
N ARG A 65 -0.33 0.54 2.49
CA ARG A 65 -1.35 0.44 3.55
C ARG A 65 -0.76 0.01 4.90
N VAL A 66 0.19 -0.94 4.91
CA VAL A 66 0.90 -1.35 6.14
C VAL A 66 1.75 -0.21 6.70
N GLU A 67 2.49 0.51 5.86
CA GLU A 67 3.31 1.63 6.32
C GLU A 67 2.44 2.76 6.89
N HIS A 68 1.31 3.06 6.27
CA HIS A 68 0.34 4.02 6.82
C HIS A 68 -0.24 3.54 8.16
N PHE A 69 -0.64 2.27 8.26
CA PHE A 69 -1.12 1.69 9.50
C PHE A 69 -0.08 1.81 10.62
N LYS A 70 1.20 1.53 10.33
CA LYS A 70 2.28 1.64 11.32
C LYS A 70 2.36 3.07 11.86
N ALA A 71 2.37 4.06 10.96
CA ALA A 71 2.41 5.48 11.34
C ALA A 71 1.21 5.86 12.23
N LEU A 72 -0.02 5.45 11.87
CA LEU A 72 -1.19 5.72 12.69
C LEU A 72 -1.11 5.01 14.05
N ALA A 73 -0.72 3.73 14.07
CA ALA A 73 -0.77 2.91 15.26
C ALA A 73 0.28 3.28 16.33
N THR A 74 1.39 3.89 15.90
CA THR A 74 2.41 4.46 16.79
C THR A 74 2.17 5.92 17.15
N SER A 75 1.18 6.59 16.54
CA SER A 75 0.83 7.95 16.92
C SER A 75 0.10 7.99 18.27
N PRO A 76 0.46 8.89 19.20
CA PRO A 76 -0.28 9.11 20.45
C PRO A 76 -1.75 9.48 20.24
N ASP A 77 -2.03 10.21 19.15
CA ASP A 77 -3.36 10.77 18.85
C ASP A 77 -4.39 9.67 18.54
N HIS A 78 -3.93 8.50 18.09
CA HIS A 78 -4.78 7.39 17.66
C HIS A 78 -4.86 6.25 18.68
N THR A 79 -4.45 6.48 19.92
CA THR A 79 -4.49 5.46 20.99
C THR A 79 -5.90 4.97 21.31
N HIS A 80 -6.92 5.80 21.05
CA HIS A 80 -8.34 5.51 21.26
C HIS A 80 -8.97 4.67 20.14
N ILE A 81 -8.30 4.53 18.98
CA ILE A 81 -8.82 3.78 17.83
C ILE A 81 -8.34 2.34 17.91
N SER A 82 -9.23 1.39 17.62
CA SER A 82 -8.87 -0.03 17.55
C SER A 82 -7.90 -0.31 16.41
N LEU A 83 -7.05 -1.34 16.55
CA LEU A 83 -6.11 -1.73 15.48
C LEU A 83 -6.80 -2.06 14.16
N ILE A 84 -7.99 -2.67 14.23
CA ILE A 84 -8.76 -2.95 13.02
C ILE A 84 -9.34 -1.68 12.39
N GLY A 85 -9.76 -0.71 13.20
CA GLY A 85 -10.16 0.62 12.73
C GLY A 85 -9.01 1.31 11.99
N LEU A 86 -7.80 1.31 12.56
CA LEU A 86 -6.62 1.88 11.91
C LEU A 86 -6.23 1.16 10.61
N ALA A 87 -6.48 -0.15 10.51
CA ALA A 87 -6.28 -0.88 9.27
C ALA A 87 -7.29 -0.43 8.19
N TYR A 88 -8.54 -0.20 8.57
CA TYR A 88 -9.56 0.34 7.66
C TYR A 88 -9.27 1.78 7.23
N GLU A 89 -8.83 2.64 8.14
CA GLU A 89 -8.33 3.99 7.83
C GLU A 89 -7.10 3.96 6.90
N SER A 90 -6.38 2.84 6.87
CA SER A 90 -5.26 2.63 5.95
C SER A 90 -5.66 1.98 4.63
N GLY A 91 -6.96 1.85 4.34
CA GLY A 91 -7.50 1.36 3.07
C GLY A 91 -7.66 -0.16 2.98
N PHE A 92 -7.44 -0.93 4.05
CA PHE A 92 -7.81 -2.34 4.01
C PHE A 92 -9.33 -2.51 4.02
N ASN A 93 -9.86 -3.46 3.24
CA ASN A 93 -11.29 -3.80 3.25
C ASN A 93 -11.62 -5.08 4.03
N SER A 94 -10.59 -5.77 4.55
CA SER A 94 -10.76 -7.05 5.24
C SER A 94 -9.70 -7.24 6.34
N LYS A 95 -10.16 -7.62 7.54
CA LYS A 95 -9.33 -8.04 8.67
C LYS A 95 -8.37 -9.19 8.32
N THR A 96 -8.84 -10.17 7.54
CA THR A 96 -8.06 -11.35 7.17
C THR A 96 -6.87 -10.97 6.28
N VAL A 97 -7.14 -10.25 5.19
CA VAL A 97 -6.09 -9.67 4.31
C VAL A 97 -5.08 -8.84 5.09
N PHE A 98 -5.54 -7.93 5.95
CA PHE A 98 -4.67 -7.11 6.79
C PHE A 98 -3.75 -7.97 7.67
N ASN A 99 -4.31 -8.87 8.48
CA ASN A 99 -3.52 -9.67 9.41
C ASN A 99 -2.51 -10.58 8.69
N THR A 100 -2.93 -11.22 7.59
CA THR A 100 -2.08 -12.12 6.81
C THR A 100 -0.93 -11.35 6.15
N PHE A 101 -1.23 -10.22 5.51
CA PHE A 101 -0.21 -9.42 4.85
C PHE A 101 0.74 -8.76 5.84
N PHE A 102 0.21 -8.18 6.93
CA PHE A 102 1.02 -7.54 7.97
C PHE A 102 2.00 -8.54 8.58
N LYS A 103 1.54 -9.73 8.99
CA LYS A 103 2.42 -10.76 9.56
C LYS A 103 3.45 -11.26 8.55
N LYS A 104 3.08 -11.43 7.27
CA LYS A 104 4.01 -11.80 6.20
C LYS A 104 5.12 -10.75 6.02
N GLN A 105 4.77 -9.47 6.04
CA GLN A 105 5.71 -8.38 5.77
C GLN A 105 6.58 -8.02 6.99
N ILE A 106 5.99 -7.98 8.18
CA ILE A 106 6.64 -7.45 9.40
C ILE A 106 7.20 -8.58 10.28
N GLY A 107 6.71 -9.81 10.14
CA GLY A 107 7.16 -10.97 10.92
C GLY A 107 6.47 -11.14 12.28
N CYS A 108 5.67 -10.17 12.72
CA CYS A 108 4.87 -10.24 13.95
C CYS A 108 3.42 -9.77 13.70
N THR A 109 2.55 -9.95 14.69
CA THR A 109 1.16 -9.49 14.62
C THR A 109 1.06 -7.97 14.85
N PRO A 110 -0.02 -7.32 14.37
CA PRO A 110 -0.25 -5.90 14.62
C PRO A 110 -0.22 -5.52 16.10
N SER A 111 -0.78 -6.37 16.96
CA SER A 111 -0.80 -6.15 18.42
C SER A 111 0.60 -6.20 19.04
N GLU A 112 1.44 -7.15 18.63
CA GLU A 112 2.83 -7.26 19.08
C GLU A 112 3.66 -6.05 18.61
N PHE A 113 3.46 -5.63 17.35
CA PHE A 113 4.11 -4.44 16.80
C PHE A 113 3.77 -3.20 17.64
N VAL A 114 2.48 -2.95 17.90
CA VAL A 114 2.05 -1.77 18.65
C VAL A 114 2.54 -1.79 20.09
N LYS A 115 2.46 -2.94 20.76
CA LYS A 115 2.98 -3.09 22.14
C LYS A 115 4.47 -2.77 22.24
N SER A 116 5.24 -3.10 21.20
CA SER A 116 6.70 -2.87 21.19
C SER A 116 7.08 -1.41 20.90
N ASN A 117 6.18 -0.65 20.26
CA ASN A 117 6.45 0.71 19.79
C ASN A 117 5.72 1.81 20.59
N ARG A 118 4.70 1.47 21.38
CA ARG A 118 4.11 2.39 22.38
C ARG A 118 4.89 2.27 23.68
N LYS A 119 5.84 3.19 23.90
CA LYS A 119 6.45 3.43 25.21
C LYS A 119 5.84 4.67 25.84
#